data_AF-A0A926LCL9-F1
#
_entry.id   AF-A0A926LCL9-F1
#
_cell.length_a   1.000
_cell.length_b   1.000
_cell.length_c   1.000
_cell.angle_alpha   90.00
_cell.angle_beta   90.00
_cell.angle_gamma   90.00
#
_symmetry.space_group_name_H-M   'P 1'
#
loop_
_entity.id
_entity.type
_entity.pdbx_description
1 polymer ?
#
loop_
_entity_poly.entity_id
_entity_poly.type
_entity_poly.pdbx_seq_one_letter_code
_entity_poly.pdbx_strand_id
1 'polypeptide(L)'
;MSSIKEAIRAAQDIKTEEGLEIPEWGVTVDVWGLPSGDWEAYQNKLNKLRFSEGRGGAEMAVKSNRAEIVAKCLYEPGTAEKVFPDLAEGIAILSKKSGGTVDGLFKLCRHLSGEDRDFEQKVKDAEGNSGGDRS
;
A
#
# COMPACT_ATOMS: atom_id res chain seq x y z
N MET A 1 30.38 1.60 18.52
CA MET A 1 28.95 1.90 18.79
C MET A 1 28.35 2.37 17.48
N SER A 2 27.48 1.57 16.86
CA SER A 2 26.75 2.03 15.67
C SER A 2 25.92 3.24 16.03
N SER A 3 25.92 4.25 15.18
CA SER A 3 25.16 5.47 15.43
C SER A 3 23.66 5.18 15.39
N ILE A 4 22.85 5.99 16.08
CA ILE A 4 21.38 5.91 16.01
C ILE A 4 20.89 5.94 14.55
N LYS A 5 21.58 6.69 13.68
CA LYS A 5 21.29 6.75 12.24
C LYS A 5 21.46 5.40 11.53
N GLU A 6 22.49 4.64 11.88
CA GLU A 6 22.73 3.31 11.31
C GLU A 6 21.69 2.30 11.81
N ALA A 7 21.29 2.40 13.09
CA ALA A 7 20.22 1.58 13.64
C ALA A 7 18.88 1.84 12.94
N ILE A 8 18.54 3.11 12.66
CA ILE A 8 17.33 3.47 11.89
C ILE A 8 17.42 2.96 10.45
N ARG A 9 18.58 3.09 9.79
CA ARG A 9 18.75 2.61 8.42
C ARG A 9 18.65 1.07 8.31
N ALA A 10 19.07 0.36 9.34
CA ALA A 10 19.02 -1.10 9.37
C ALA A 10 17.65 -1.65 9.84
N ALA A 11 16.79 -0.81 10.42
CA ALA A 11 15.46 -1.22 10.84
C ALA A 11 14.61 -1.60 9.63
N GLN A 12 14.05 -2.80 9.65
CA GLN A 12 13.00 -3.24 8.74
C GLN A 12 11.69 -3.29 9.52
N ASP A 13 10.96 -2.18 9.50
CA ASP A 13 9.66 -2.02 10.17
C ASP A 13 8.48 -2.04 9.17
N ILE A 14 8.77 -2.30 7.90
CA ILE A 14 7.76 -2.50 6.85
C ILE A 14 7.10 -3.85 7.08
N LYS A 15 5.77 -3.86 7.19
CA LYS A 15 5.00 -5.10 7.28
C LYS A 15 4.97 -5.81 5.93
N THR A 16 5.09 -7.14 5.96
CA THR A 16 5.05 -8.00 4.78
C THR A 16 4.04 -9.13 5.01
N GLU A 17 3.40 -9.57 3.92
CA GLU A 17 2.59 -10.78 3.85
C GLU A 17 3.30 -11.73 2.89
N GLU A 18 3.82 -12.84 3.40
CA GLU A 18 4.60 -13.80 2.62
C GLU A 18 3.72 -14.96 2.12
N GLY A 19 4.04 -15.50 0.95
CA GLY A 19 3.42 -16.72 0.43
C GLY A 19 1.95 -16.54 0.03
N LEU A 20 1.55 -15.34 -0.40
CA LEU A 20 0.18 -15.08 -0.83
C LEU A 20 -0.10 -15.79 -2.16
N GLU A 21 -0.94 -16.81 -2.12
CA GLU A 21 -1.42 -17.49 -3.32
C GLU A 21 -2.50 -16.67 -4.01
N ILE A 22 -2.31 -16.40 -5.30
CA ILE A 22 -3.30 -15.74 -6.17
C ILE A 22 -3.88 -16.81 -7.10
N PRO A 23 -4.98 -17.49 -6.72
CA PRO A 23 -5.49 -18.64 -7.44
C PRO A 23 -5.93 -18.29 -8.86
N GLU A 24 -6.41 -17.06 -9.10
CA GLU A 24 -6.80 -16.59 -10.43
C GLU A 24 -5.63 -16.52 -11.42
N TRP A 25 -4.40 -16.40 -10.91
CA TRP A 25 -3.19 -16.31 -11.71
C TRP A 25 -2.33 -17.58 -11.59
N GLY A 26 -2.59 -18.44 -10.61
CA GLY A 26 -1.79 -19.64 -10.34
C GLY A 26 -0.37 -19.32 -9.89
N VAL A 27 -0.17 -18.18 -9.21
CA VAL A 27 1.14 -17.73 -8.74
C VAL A 27 1.10 -17.47 -7.24
N THR A 28 2.26 -17.53 -6.61
CA THR A 28 2.49 -17.11 -5.24
C THR A 28 3.36 -15.86 -5.27
N VAL A 29 3.05 -14.87 -4.43
CA VAL A 29 3.80 -13.61 -4.34
C VAL A 29 3.95 -13.21 -2.88
N ASP A 30 4.98 -12.43 -2.59
CA ASP A 30 5.07 -11.71 -1.32
C ASP A 30 4.55 -10.28 -1.53
N VAL A 31 3.79 -9.78 -0.57
CA VAL A 31 3.23 -8.43 -0.61
C VAL A 31 3.83 -7.60 0.50
N TRP A 32 4.50 -6.53 0.13
CA TRP A 32 5.20 -5.66 1.06
C TRP A 32 4.44 -4.33 1.20
N GLY A 33 4.37 -3.81 2.41
CA GLY A 33 3.87 -2.45 2.65
C GLY A 33 4.75 -1.40 1.95
N LEU A 34 4.16 -0.25 1.64
CA LEU A 34 4.91 0.88 1.11
C LEU A 34 5.62 1.65 2.23
N PRO A 35 6.85 2.12 1.98
CA PRO A 35 7.48 3.12 2.83
C PRO A 35 6.62 4.39 2.93
N SER A 36 6.71 5.10 4.06
CA SER A 36 5.92 6.31 4.33
C SER A 36 5.98 7.34 3.21
N GLY A 37 7.16 7.58 2.63
CA GLY A 37 7.33 8.54 1.53
C GLY A 37 6.60 8.15 0.23
N ASP A 38 6.60 6.87 -0.14
CA ASP A 38 5.89 6.38 -1.32
C ASP A 38 4.37 6.42 -1.11
N TRP A 39 3.92 6.12 0.11
CA TRP A 39 2.53 6.18 0.49
C TRP A 39 1.98 7.62 0.48
N GLU A 40 2.71 8.57 1.05
CA GLU A 40 2.35 9.99 1.01
C GLU A 40 2.33 10.54 -0.43
N ALA A 41 3.31 10.16 -1.25
CA ALA A 41 3.35 10.54 -2.66
C ALA A 41 2.09 10.07 -3.41
N TYR A 42 1.64 8.84 -3.13
CA TYR A 42 0.40 8.29 -3.67
C TYR A 42 -0.84 9.07 -3.23
N GLN A 43 -0.97 9.35 -1.93
CA GLN A 43 -2.09 10.12 -1.39
C GLN A 43 -2.15 11.53 -2.00
N ASN A 44 -1.00 12.20 -2.11
CA ASN A 44 -0.89 13.50 -2.74
C ASN A 44 -1.29 13.48 -4.22
N LYS A 45 -0.90 12.43 -4.96
CA LYS A 45 -1.27 12.23 -6.36
C LYS A 45 -2.78 12.02 -6.51
N LEU A 46 -3.40 11.20 -5.66
CA LEU A 46 -4.85 10.99 -5.66
C LEU A 46 -5.62 12.27 -5.36
N ASN A 47 -5.19 13.04 -4.35
CA ASN A 47 -5.84 14.29 -4.00
C ASN A 47 -5.81 15.27 -5.18
N LYS A 48 -4.65 15.45 -5.83
CA LYS A 48 -4.52 16.31 -7.02
C LYS A 48 -5.45 15.89 -8.17
N LEU A 49 -5.57 14.59 -8.43
CA LEU A 49 -6.46 14.07 -9.48
C LEU A 49 -7.94 14.36 -9.20
N ARG A 50 -8.37 14.23 -7.93
CA ARG A 50 -9.74 14.59 -7.52
C ARG A 50 -10.08 16.07 -7.76
N PHE A 51 -9.08 16.95 -7.69
CA PHE A 51 -9.26 18.38 -7.94
C PHE A 51 -9.17 18.76 -9.42
N SER A 52 -8.56 17.92 -10.27
CA SER A 52 -8.16 18.31 -11.63
C SER A 52 -8.97 17.68 -12.77
N GLU A 53 -9.68 16.57 -12.55
CA GLU A 53 -10.36 15.84 -13.65
C GLU A 53 -11.87 15.67 -13.41
N GLY A 54 -12.65 15.89 -14.48
CA GLY A 54 -14.07 15.51 -14.50
C GLY A 54 -14.28 13.99 -14.41
N ARG A 55 -15.52 13.55 -14.11
CA ARG A 55 -15.88 12.16 -13.72
C ARG A 55 -15.24 11.03 -14.56
N GLY A 56 -15.05 11.21 -15.87
CA GLY A 56 -14.53 10.14 -16.75
C GLY A 56 -13.01 9.94 -16.73
N GLY A 57 -12.22 11.02 -16.61
CA GLY A 57 -10.75 10.92 -16.53
C GLY A 57 -10.28 10.37 -15.17
N ALA A 58 -10.97 10.81 -14.11
CA ALA A 58 -10.68 10.42 -12.75
C ALA A 58 -10.79 8.90 -12.53
N GLU A 59 -11.74 8.20 -13.16
CA GLU A 59 -11.87 6.74 -13.01
C GLU A 59 -10.71 5.96 -13.65
N MET A 60 -10.29 6.35 -14.86
CA MET A 60 -9.15 5.73 -15.55
C MET A 60 -7.85 6.01 -14.79
N ALA A 61 -7.66 7.25 -14.33
CA ALA A 61 -6.50 7.63 -13.52
C ALA A 61 -6.45 6.84 -12.20
N VAL A 62 -7.58 6.66 -11.51
CA VAL A 62 -7.65 5.86 -10.27
C VAL A 62 -7.31 4.40 -10.52
N LYS A 63 -7.76 3.77 -11.62
CA LYS A 63 -7.41 2.39 -11.95
C LYS A 63 -5.91 2.22 -12.20
N SER A 64 -5.30 3.09 -13.00
CA SER A 64 -3.85 3.07 -13.26
C SER A 64 -3.03 3.29 -11.99
N ASN A 65 -3.50 4.16 -11.10
CA ASN A 65 -2.86 4.41 -9.81
C ASN A 65 -2.92 3.21 -8.86
N ARG A 66 -4.01 2.42 -8.86
CA ARG A 66 -4.07 1.17 -8.06
C ARG A 66 -3.08 0.13 -8.59
N ALA A 67 -3.02 -0.05 -9.90
CA ALA A 67 -2.08 -0.94 -10.54
C ALA A 67 -0.61 -0.56 -10.24
N GLU A 68 -0.30 0.75 -10.21
CA GLU A 68 1.03 1.24 -9.83
C GLU A 68 1.41 0.83 -8.41
N ILE A 69 0.49 0.98 -7.44
CA ILE A 69 0.75 0.62 -6.04
C ILE A 69 0.95 -0.87 -5.90
N VAL A 70 0.07 -1.68 -6.49
CA VAL A 70 0.22 -3.13 -6.47
C VAL A 70 1.55 -3.55 -7.10
N ALA A 71 1.93 -2.96 -8.24
CA ALA A 71 3.22 -3.27 -8.87
C ALA A 71 4.43 -2.95 -7.97
N LYS A 72 4.38 -1.89 -7.16
CA LYS A 72 5.44 -1.54 -6.21
C LYS A 72 5.53 -2.50 -5.02
N CYS A 73 4.42 -3.13 -4.66
CA CYS A 73 4.30 -3.95 -3.46
C CYS A 73 4.47 -5.44 -3.71
N LEU A 74 4.55 -5.87 -4.98
CA LEU A 74 4.69 -7.29 -5.34
C LEU A 74 6.16 -7.70 -5.42
N TYR A 75 6.50 -8.73 -4.66
CA TYR A 75 7.83 -9.30 -4.57
C TYR A 75 7.81 -10.81 -4.88
N GLU A 76 8.92 -11.30 -5.39
CA GLU A 76 9.14 -12.72 -5.65
C GLU A 76 9.23 -13.48 -4.31
N PRO A 77 8.55 -14.63 -4.14
CA PRO A 77 8.45 -15.33 -2.87
C PRO A 77 9.80 -15.63 -2.21
N GLY A 78 9.94 -15.25 -0.95
CA GLY A 78 11.15 -15.49 -0.15
C GLY A 78 12.35 -14.64 -0.58
N THR A 79 12.12 -13.57 -1.36
CA THR A 79 13.19 -12.68 -1.83
C THR A 79 12.82 -11.21 -1.63
N ALA A 80 13.83 -10.34 -1.72
CA ALA A 80 13.64 -8.89 -1.77
C ALA A 80 13.58 -8.36 -3.21
N GLU A 81 13.31 -9.22 -4.19
CA GLU A 81 13.22 -8.85 -5.60
C GLU A 81 11.79 -8.51 -5.99
N LYS A 82 11.62 -7.40 -6.72
CA LYS A 82 10.29 -6.98 -7.21
C LYS A 82 9.90 -7.83 -8.39
N VAL A 83 8.64 -8.29 -8.42
CA VAL A 83 8.04 -8.95 -9.59
C VAL A 83 8.06 -8.02 -10.81
N PHE A 84 7.86 -6.71 -10.57
CA PHE A 84 7.88 -5.67 -11.61
C PHE A 84 9.01 -4.67 -11.36
N PRO A 85 10.23 -4.92 -11.85
CA PRO A 85 11.32 -3.96 -11.78
C PRO A 85 11.03 -2.70 -12.63
N ASP A 86 10.39 -2.88 -13.78
CA ASP A 86 9.81 -1.79 -14.57
C ASP A 86 8.35 -1.57 -14.17
N LEU A 87 8.08 -0.39 -13.58
CA LEU A 87 6.73 -0.02 -13.14
C LEU A 87 5.76 0.19 -14.31
N ALA A 88 6.21 0.69 -15.45
CA ALA A 88 5.36 0.92 -16.61
C ALA A 88 4.87 -0.42 -17.19
N GLU A 89 5.75 -1.42 -17.22
CA GLU A 89 5.39 -2.79 -17.59
C GLU A 89 4.38 -3.39 -16.60
N GLY A 90 4.66 -3.28 -15.29
CA GLY A 90 3.76 -3.78 -14.26
C GLY A 90 2.35 -3.18 -14.35
N ILE A 91 2.24 -1.87 -14.55
CA ILE A 91 0.96 -1.18 -14.75
C ILE A 91 0.25 -1.70 -16.01
N ALA A 92 0.97 -1.86 -17.12
CA ALA A 92 0.40 -2.34 -18.38
C ALA A 92 -0.12 -3.78 -18.30
N ILE A 93 0.53 -4.62 -17.48
CA ILE A 93 0.10 -6.00 -17.21
C ILE A 93 -1.10 -6.01 -16.27
N LEU A 94 -1.00 -5.36 -15.10
CA LEU A 94 -2.02 -5.38 -14.05
C LEU A 94 -3.32 -4.69 -14.47
N SER A 95 -3.24 -3.63 -15.27
CA SER A 95 -4.43 -2.93 -15.81
C SER A 95 -5.31 -3.80 -16.71
N LYS A 96 -4.77 -4.89 -17.26
CA LYS A 96 -5.51 -5.88 -18.07
C LYS A 96 -6.05 -7.06 -17.25
N LYS A 97 -5.71 -7.16 -15.96
CA LYS A 97 -6.17 -8.24 -15.07
C LYS A 97 -7.54 -7.92 -14.47
N SER A 98 -8.11 -8.91 -13.78
CA SER A 98 -9.38 -8.74 -13.06
C SER A 98 -9.26 -7.61 -12.04
N GLY A 99 -10.17 -6.63 -12.15
CA GLY A 99 -10.23 -5.51 -11.21
C GLY A 99 -10.47 -5.97 -9.77
N GLY A 100 -11.15 -7.10 -9.55
CA GLY A 100 -11.37 -7.66 -8.21
C GLY A 100 -10.08 -8.11 -7.53
N THR A 101 -9.23 -8.86 -8.26
CA THR A 101 -7.94 -9.33 -7.76
C THR A 101 -7.00 -8.16 -7.49
N VAL A 102 -6.90 -7.20 -8.44
CA VAL A 102 -6.06 -6.01 -8.28
C VAL A 102 -6.56 -5.13 -7.12
N ASP A 103 -7.87 -4.99 -6.93
CA ASP A 103 -8.44 -4.24 -5.80
C ASP A 103 -8.21 -4.92 -4.45
N GLY A 104 -8.28 -6.26 -4.40
CA GLY A 104 -7.94 -7.05 -3.23
C GLY A 104 -6.47 -6.87 -2.82
N LEU A 105 -5.55 -7.03 -3.77
CA LEU A 105 -4.12 -6.78 -3.54
C LEU A 105 -3.87 -5.34 -3.11
N PHE A 106 -4.53 -4.37 -3.74
CA PHE A 106 -4.42 -2.97 -3.37
C PHE A 106 -4.84 -2.74 -1.91
N LYS A 107 -5.97 -3.30 -1.46
CA LYS A 107 -6.41 -3.20 -0.06
C LYS A 107 -5.41 -3.82 0.91
N LEU A 108 -4.84 -4.98 0.58
CA LEU A 108 -3.80 -5.61 1.37
C LEU A 108 -2.57 -4.70 1.47
N CYS A 109 -2.11 -4.13 0.36
CA CYS A 109 -1.00 -3.18 0.34
C CYS A 109 -1.27 -1.98 1.27
N ARG A 110 -2.49 -1.43 1.24
CA ARG A 110 -2.88 -0.30 2.11
C ARG A 110 -2.87 -0.69 3.60
N HIS A 111 -3.39 -1.87 3.91
CA HIS A 111 -3.40 -2.42 5.27
C HIS A 111 -1.97 -2.54 5.82
N LEU A 112 -1.07 -3.16 5.05
CA LEU A 112 0.33 -3.34 5.41
C LEU A 112 1.10 -2.01 5.50
N SER A 113 0.76 -1.03 4.65
CA SER A 113 1.35 0.32 4.64
C SER A 113 0.91 1.18 5.84
N GLY A 114 0.06 0.65 6.72
CA GLY A 114 -0.32 1.32 7.96
C GLY A 114 -1.50 2.27 7.84
N GLU A 115 -2.35 2.14 6.80
CA GLU A 115 -3.63 2.85 6.78
C GLU A 115 -4.54 2.45 7.96
N ASP A 116 -4.42 1.20 8.43
CA ASP A 116 -5.14 0.71 9.61
C ASP A 116 -4.53 1.14 10.95
N ARG A 117 -3.43 1.93 10.96
CA ARG A 117 -2.96 2.58 12.20
C ARG A 117 -4.04 3.47 12.82
N ASP A 118 -4.99 3.94 12.02
CA ASP A 118 -6.09 4.74 12.51
C ASP A 118 -7.10 3.93 13.34
N PHE A 119 -7.28 2.62 13.16
CA PHE A 119 -8.33 1.91 13.91
C PHE A 119 -7.95 1.66 15.38
N GLU A 120 -6.76 1.10 15.66
CA GLU A 120 -6.29 0.87 17.03
C GLU A 120 -5.91 2.16 17.77
N GLN A 121 -5.38 3.16 17.06
CA GLN A 121 -5.05 4.46 17.67
C GLN A 121 -6.31 5.29 17.92
N LYS A 122 -7.32 5.30 17.02
CA LYS A 122 -8.62 5.96 17.27
C LYS A 122 -9.42 5.31 18.38
N VAL A 123 -9.35 3.98 18.55
CA VAL A 123 -9.98 3.30 19.69
C VAL A 123 -9.28 3.68 20.99
N LYS A 124 -7.94 3.69 21.04
CA LYS A 124 -7.19 4.16 22.22
C LYS A 124 -7.40 5.64 22.54
N ASP A 125 -7.53 6.51 21.54
CA ASP A 125 -7.81 7.93 21.74
C ASP A 125 -9.28 8.19 22.15
N ALA A 126 -10.22 7.36 21.68
CA ALA A 126 -11.62 7.40 22.13
C ALA A 126 -11.81 6.84 23.56
N GLU A 127 -11.04 5.81 23.92
CA GLU A 127 -10.96 5.29 25.30
C GLU A 127 -10.23 6.27 26.23
N GLY A 128 -9.25 7.01 25.71
CA GLY A 128 -8.50 8.03 26.45
C GLY A 128 -9.23 9.35 26.69
N ASN A 129 -10.25 9.69 25.88
CA ASN A 129 -10.99 10.96 25.98
C ASN A 129 -12.38 10.85 26.63
N SER A 130 -12.75 9.69 27.19
CA SER A 130 -14.03 9.49 27.91
C SER A 130 -13.91 9.69 29.43
N GLY A 131 -12.79 10.23 29.92
CA GLY A 131 -12.52 10.45 31.34
C GLY A 131 -12.47 11.93 31.72
N GLY A 132 -13.60 12.64 31.69
CA GLY A 132 -13.68 13.93 32.39
C GLY A 132 -14.71 14.93 31.89
N ASP A 133 -16.00 14.67 32.11
CA ASP A 133 -16.91 15.75 32.54
C ASP A 133 -18.10 15.16 33.31
N ARG A 134 -17.92 15.08 34.63
CA ARG A 134 -19.01 15.00 35.62
C ARG A 134 -18.62 15.92 36.76
N SER A 135 -19.08 17.16 36.72
CA SER A 135 -19.29 18.01 37.90
C SER A 135 -20.42 18.98 37.62
#